data_AF-A0A8K0CP19-F1
#
_entry.id   AF-A0A8K0CP19-F1
#
_cell.length_a   1.000
_cell.length_b   1.000
_cell.length_c   1.000
_cell.angle_alpha   90.00
_cell.angle_beta   90.00
_cell.angle_gamma   90.00
#
_symmetry.space_group_name_H-M   'P 1'
#
loop_
_entity.id
_entity.type
_entity.pdbx_description
1 polymer ?
#
loop_
_entity_poly.entity_id
_entity_poly.type
_entity_poly.pdbx_seq_one_letter_code
_entity_poly.pdbx_strand_id
1 'polypeptide(L)'
;MEALKKERKVKHSAFTKSVKNLEELLAVEEKEWHSIEVTWELIIEYYTAVQVSEEKVYVALQEADADEKVLEEELDVKGKYYKTYTSARLRIEDLERQLRGGMQPVACGTIVVSKVSQSRYQLPDSQGNREFKLPVIEFKQFDGDVRHWLSFWAQFKKIHEDLDIDLNDKTSYLIQATLPGSRARQVVESFPAMQENYEKIIDSLKSRFGREDLQIEVYVRELLKLILDNAISPGKIDISTLYDKIECQLRALETPGVTKNKCAAMLFPLIESSLPEQLLRAWQRSTEYTGGRGKSNNVDPNQSPLEKRLESLLCFLKAEVEREQRILLASESCGLRSVVSNGGNKNPDRNRQRHMQKTFEQK
;
A
#
# COMPACT_ATOMS: atom_id res chain seq x y z
N MET A 1 -31.32 2.33 33.05
CA MET A 1 -30.28 1.79 33.95
C MET A 1 -30.34 0.27 34.14
N GLU A 2 -31.40 -0.32 34.71
CA GLU A 2 -31.46 -1.78 34.98
C GLU A 2 -31.28 -2.69 33.76
N ALA A 3 -31.88 -2.33 32.62
CA ALA A 3 -31.72 -3.09 31.37
C ALA A 3 -30.26 -3.12 30.87
N LEU A 4 -29.56 -1.98 30.94
CA LEU A 4 -28.15 -1.85 30.53
C LEU A 4 -27.23 -2.65 31.45
N LYS A 5 -27.48 -2.62 32.77
CA LYS A 5 -26.73 -3.43 33.75
C LYS A 5 -26.93 -4.93 33.52
N LYS A 6 -28.14 -5.36 33.15
CA LYS A 6 -28.45 -6.75 32.79
C LYS A 6 -27.71 -7.19 31.52
N GLU A 7 -27.75 -6.38 30.47
CA GLU A 7 -27.02 -6.63 29.21
C GLU A 7 -25.50 -6.71 29.45
N ARG A 8 -24.94 -5.75 30.19
CA ARG A 8 -23.53 -5.73 30.61
C ARG A 8 -23.13 -7.04 31.29
N LYS A 9 -23.92 -7.49 32.27
CA LYS A 9 -23.64 -8.72 33.02
C LYS A 9 -23.58 -9.96 32.12
N VAL A 10 -24.44 -10.05 31.11
CA VAL A 10 -24.43 -11.16 30.14
C VAL A 10 -23.15 -11.14 29.31
N LYS A 11 -22.75 -9.97 28.79
CA LYS A 11 -21.52 -9.82 28.00
C LYS A 11 -20.26 -10.11 28.80
N HIS A 12 -20.18 -9.63 30.04
CA HIS A 12 -19.08 -9.92 30.96
C HIS A 12 -18.97 -11.42 31.25
N SER A 13 -20.11 -12.10 31.42
CA SER A 13 -20.16 -13.55 31.63
C SER A 13 -19.68 -14.33 30.40
N ALA A 14 -20.12 -13.93 29.21
CA ALA A 14 -19.67 -14.54 27.95
C ALA A 14 -18.16 -14.39 27.75
N PHE A 15 -17.63 -13.17 27.91
CA PHE A 15 -16.19 -12.91 27.86
C PHE A 15 -15.41 -13.77 28.86
N THR A 16 -15.83 -13.78 30.12
CA THR A 16 -15.12 -14.54 31.18
C THR A 16 -15.13 -16.05 30.90
N LYS A 17 -16.22 -16.58 30.34
CA LYS A 17 -16.29 -17.99 29.94
C LYS A 17 -15.35 -18.32 28.78
N SER A 18 -15.28 -17.46 27.76
CA SER A 18 -14.37 -17.67 26.63
C SER A 18 -12.91 -17.59 27.05
N VAL A 19 -12.54 -16.66 27.94
CA VAL A 19 -11.17 -16.61 28.49
C VAL A 19 -10.82 -17.87 29.28
N LYS A 20 -11.75 -18.39 30.09
CA LYS A 20 -11.54 -19.67 30.79
C LYS A 20 -11.38 -20.85 29.82
N ASN A 21 -12.19 -20.90 28.77
CA ASN A 21 -12.06 -21.91 27.73
C ASN A 21 -10.68 -21.84 27.05
N LEU A 22 -10.19 -20.63 26.77
CA LEU A 22 -8.84 -20.43 26.26
C LEU A 22 -7.77 -20.92 27.26
N GLU A 23 -7.89 -20.59 28.54
CA GLU A 23 -6.97 -21.09 29.57
C GLU A 23 -6.95 -22.62 29.65
N GLU A 24 -8.11 -23.27 29.50
CA GLU A 24 -8.23 -24.73 29.44
C GLU A 24 -7.53 -25.30 28.20
N LEU A 25 -7.75 -24.71 27.01
CA LEU A 25 -7.09 -25.12 25.77
C LEU A 25 -5.57 -24.93 25.81
N LEU A 26 -5.08 -23.88 26.48
CA LEU A 26 -3.66 -23.61 26.64
C LEU A 26 -3.00 -24.51 27.70
N ALA A 27 -3.77 -25.15 28.58
CA ALA A 27 -3.27 -26.07 29.61
C ALA A 27 -3.05 -27.51 29.09
N VAL A 28 -3.65 -27.88 27.96
CA VAL A 28 -3.49 -29.20 27.33
C VAL A 28 -2.11 -29.32 26.67
N GLU A 29 -1.44 -30.47 26.82
CA GLU A 29 -0.12 -30.73 26.24
C GLU A 29 -0.12 -30.69 24.70
N GLU A 30 -1.13 -31.33 24.08
CA GLU A 30 -1.39 -31.23 22.65
C GLU A 30 -2.32 -30.05 22.35
N LYS A 31 -1.75 -28.99 21.79
CA LYS A 31 -2.47 -27.76 21.50
C LYS A 31 -3.24 -27.89 20.18
N GLU A 32 -4.56 -27.85 20.26
CA GLU A 32 -5.43 -27.74 19.09
C GLU A 32 -5.46 -26.28 18.61
N TRP A 33 -4.47 -25.90 17.79
CA TRP A 33 -4.26 -24.54 17.32
C TRP A 33 -5.49 -23.87 16.71
N HIS A 34 -6.25 -24.62 15.91
CA HIS A 34 -7.47 -24.10 15.30
C HIS A 34 -8.55 -23.76 16.34
N SER A 35 -8.68 -24.58 17.40
CA SER A 35 -9.62 -24.33 18.50
C SER A 35 -9.20 -23.13 19.35
N ILE A 36 -7.89 -22.95 19.55
CA ILE A 36 -7.30 -21.78 20.22
C ILE A 36 -7.58 -20.50 19.40
N GLU A 37 -7.34 -20.52 18.09
CA GLU A 37 -7.55 -19.38 17.19
C GLU A 37 -9.03 -18.96 17.13
N VAL A 38 -9.95 -19.94 16.99
CA VAL A 38 -11.40 -19.67 17.02
C VAL A 38 -11.84 -19.10 18.37
N THR A 39 -11.32 -19.64 19.47
CA THR A 39 -11.63 -19.14 20.82
C THR A 39 -11.07 -17.73 21.03
N TRP A 40 -9.91 -17.43 20.45
CA TRP A 40 -9.29 -16.10 20.50
C TRP A 40 -10.09 -15.05 19.76
N GLU A 41 -10.52 -15.33 18.53
CA GLU A 41 -11.42 -14.44 17.76
C GLU A 41 -12.72 -14.16 18.52
N LEU A 42 -13.28 -15.18 19.17
CA LEU A 42 -14.47 -15.03 20.01
C LEU A 42 -14.23 -14.14 21.24
N ILE A 43 -13.03 -14.20 21.84
CA ILE A 43 -12.64 -13.33 22.97
C ILE A 43 -12.53 -11.88 22.50
N ILE A 44 -11.97 -11.61 21.31
CA ILE A 44 -11.89 -10.26 20.73
C ILE A 44 -13.29 -9.67 20.54
N GLU A 45 -14.21 -10.45 19.96
CA GLU A 45 -15.60 -10.02 19.75
C GLU A 45 -16.30 -9.70 21.08
N TYR A 46 -16.20 -10.60 22.06
CA TYR A 46 -16.82 -10.40 23.38
C TYR A 46 -16.19 -9.26 24.16
N TYR A 47 -14.87 -9.06 24.08
CA TYR A 47 -14.20 -7.93 24.73
C TYR A 47 -14.65 -6.59 24.13
N THR A 48 -14.78 -6.51 22.80
CA THR A 48 -15.32 -5.34 22.11
C THR A 48 -16.75 -5.04 22.58
N ALA A 49 -17.58 -6.08 22.70
CA ALA A 49 -18.95 -5.94 23.21
C ALA A 49 -18.99 -5.48 24.68
N VAL A 50 -18.06 -5.95 25.52
CA VAL A 50 -17.89 -5.53 26.92
C VAL A 50 -17.56 -4.04 26.97
N GLN A 51 -16.54 -3.57 26.23
CA GLN A 51 -16.14 -2.16 26.17
C GLN A 51 -17.32 -1.24 25.80
N VAL A 52 -18.09 -1.62 24.76
CA VAL A 52 -19.28 -0.86 24.35
C VAL A 52 -20.35 -0.83 25.45
N SER A 53 -20.54 -1.93 26.18
CA SER A 53 -21.53 -1.98 27.27
C SER A 53 -21.09 -1.22 28.53
N GLU A 54 -19.80 -1.21 28.85
CA GLU A 54 -19.22 -0.44 29.96
C GLU A 54 -19.34 1.05 29.68
N GLU A 55 -19.04 1.49 28.45
CA GLU A 55 -19.19 2.89 28.05
C GLU A 55 -20.66 3.36 28.13
N LYS A 56 -21.60 2.52 27.66
CA LYS A 56 -23.04 2.82 27.76
C LYS A 56 -23.52 2.98 29.21
N VAL A 57 -23.00 2.17 30.14
CA VAL A 57 -23.36 2.30 31.56
C VAL A 57 -22.70 3.52 32.18
N TYR A 58 -21.46 3.84 31.81
CA TYR A 58 -20.74 5.03 32.27
C TYR A 58 -21.45 6.32 31.86
N VAL A 59 -21.82 6.46 30.58
CA VAL A 59 -22.60 7.61 30.08
C VAL A 59 -23.94 7.73 30.79
N ALA A 60 -24.66 6.61 30.96
CA ALA A 60 -25.95 6.62 31.65
C ALA A 60 -25.85 6.94 33.16
N LEU A 61 -24.69 6.73 33.78
CA LEU A 61 -24.40 7.17 35.16
C LEU A 61 -24.09 8.67 35.21
N GLN A 62 -23.35 9.20 34.24
CA GLN A 62 -23.12 10.64 34.12
C GLN A 62 -24.42 11.42 33.87
N GLU A 63 -25.30 10.91 33.01
CA GLU A 63 -26.62 11.50 32.75
C GLU A 63 -27.55 11.46 33.98
N ALA A 64 -27.32 10.52 34.89
CA ALA A 64 -28.07 10.37 36.14
C ALA A 64 -27.45 11.16 37.31
N ASP A 65 -26.43 11.99 37.06
CA ASP A 65 -25.69 12.77 38.05
C ASP A 65 -25.16 11.90 39.21
N ALA A 66 -24.60 10.73 38.86
CA ALA A 66 -24.06 9.78 39.82
C ALA A 66 -22.83 10.34 40.55
N ASP A 67 -22.69 9.97 41.83
CA ASP A 67 -21.55 10.36 42.66
C ASP A 67 -20.20 9.95 42.04
N GLU A 68 -19.19 10.80 42.22
CA GLU A 68 -17.82 10.60 41.72
C GLU A 68 -17.24 9.23 42.12
N LYS A 69 -17.50 8.78 43.35
CA LYS A 69 -17.09 7.44 43.83
C LYS A 69 -17.69 6.29 43.01
N VAL A 70 -18.93 6.43 42.56
CA VAL A 70 -19.61 5.41 41.74
C VAL A 70 -19.01 5.36 40.35
N LEU A 71 -18.59 6.51 39.81
CA LEU A 71 -17.89 6.58 38.52
C LEU A 71 -16.48 5.96 38.61
N GLU A 72 -15.76 6.17 39.72
CA GLU A 72 -14.46 5.53 39.97
C GLU A 72 -14.56 4.01 40.05
N GLU A 73 -15.53 3.47 40.81
CA GLU A 73 -15.76 2.03 40.90
C GLU A 73 -16.03 1.39 39.52
N GLU A 74 -16.71 2.11 38.62
CA GLU A 74 -17.00 1.64 37.27
C GLU A 74 -15.77 1.66 36.35
N LEU A 75 -14.86 2.63 36.53
CA LEU A 75 -13.56 2.64 35.87
C LEU A 75 -12.67 1.48 36.34
N ASP A 76 -12.73 1.13 37.63
CA ASP A 76 -12.02 -0.03 38.17
C ASP A 76 -12.55 -1.35 37.60
N VAL A 77 -13.87 -1.47 37.42
CA VAL A 77 -14.49 -2.62 36.74
C VAL A 77 -13.97 -2.74 35.31
N LYS A 78 -13.98 -1.65 34.53
CA LYS A 78 -13.43 -1.60 33.16
C LYS A 78 -11.95 -2.00 33.14
N GLY A 79 -11.16 -1.49 34.08
CA GLY A 79 -9.75 -1.82 34.23
C GLY A 79 -9.48 -3.31 34.51
N LYS A 80 -10.36 -3.98 35.26
CA LYS A 80 -10.26 -5.42 35.52
C LYS A 80 -10.38 -6.24 34.24
N TYR A 81 -11.37 -5.95 33.39
CA TYR A 81 -11.58 -6.69 32.14
C TYR A 81 -10.49 -6.41 31.11
N TYR A 82 -9.99 -5.17 31.05
CA TYR A 82 -8.82 -4.82 30.24
C TYR A 82 -7.61 -5.68 30.62
N LYS A 83 -7.27 -5.77 31.92
CA LYS A 83 -6.14 -6.58 32.40
C LYS A 83 -6.29 -8.06 32.01
N THR A 84 -7.49 -8.63 32.19
CA THR A 84 -7.76 -10.03 31.84
C THR A 84 -7.62 -10.28 30.33
N TYR A 85 -8.10 -9.37 29.49
CA TYR A 85 -7.94 -9.48 28.03
C TYR A 85 -6.47 -9.41 27.63
N THR A 86 -5.73 -8.43 28.16
CA THR A 86 -4.30 -8.26 27.87
C THR A 86 -3.49 -9.47 28.35
N SER A 87 -3.80 -10.06 29.50
CA SER A 87 -3.11 -11.28 29.95
C SER A 87 -3.37 -12.48 29.04
N ALA A 88 -4.60 -12.67 28.56
CA ALA A 88 -4.92 -13.72 27.60
C ALA A 88 -4.20 -13.50 26.25
N ARG A 89 -4.16 -12.26 25.76
CA ARG A 89 -3.43 -11.88 24.54
C ARG A 89 -1.95 -12.23 24.63
N LEU A 90 -1.28 -11.74 25.66
CA LEU A 90 0.16 -11.96 25.86
C LEU A 90 0.49 -13.45 26.00
N ARG A 91 -0.44 -14.26 26.52
CA ARG A 91 -0.26 -15.71 26.66
C ARG A 91 -0.29 -16.42 25.31
N ILE A 92 -1.15 -16.02 24.39
CA ILE A 92 -1.15 -16.54 23.01
C ILE A 92 0.10 -16.09 22.27
N GLU A 93 0.48 -14.81 22.38
CA GLU A 93 1.70 -14.29 21.75
C GLU A 93 2.96 -15.01 22.27
N ASP A 94 3.08 -15.29 23.58
CA ASP A 94 4.16 -16.09 24.17
C ASP A 94 4.18 -17.53 23.63
N LEU A 95 3.02 -18.11 23.43
CA LEU A 95 2.86 -19.48 22.94
C LEU A 95 3.20 -19.58 21.44
N GLU A 96 2.86 -18.58 20.63
CA GLU A 96 3.32 -18.43 19.24
C GLU A 96 4.83 -18.19 19.17
N ARG A 97 5.39 -17.41 20.10
CA ARG A 97 6.83 -17.21 20.23
C ARG A 97 7.57 -18.49 20.61
N GLN A 98 7.03 -19.31 21.51
CA GLN A 98 7.62 -20.60 21.87
C GLN A 98 7.64 -21.58 20.69
N LEU A 99 6.58 -21.61 19.87
CA LEU A 99 6.59 -22.35 18.61
C LEU A 99 7.64 -21.84 17.62
N ARG A 100 7.79 -20.52 17.51
CA ARG A 100 8.78 -19.87 16.64
C ARG A 100 10.21 -19.97 17.18
N GLY A 101 10.36 -20.14 18.50
CA GLY A 101 11.58 -20.02 19.29
C GLY A 101 12.31 -21.34 19.59
N GLY A 102 11.99 -22.44 18.91
CA GLY A 102 12.78 -23.68 18.96
C GLY A 102 14.23 -23.56 18.46
N MET A 103 14.68 -22.36 18.09
CA MET A 103 16.08 -22.04 17.81
C MET A 103 16.62 -21.16 18.94
N GLN A 104 17.36 -21.77 19.86
CA GLN A 104 18.02 -21.07 20.97
C GLN A 104 19.03 -20.00 20.49
N PRO A 105 19.27 -18.93 21.28
CA PRO A 105 20.26 -17.93 20.97
C PRO A 105 21.67 -18.49 21.27
N VAL A 106 22.50 -18.65 20.23
CA VAL A 106 23.93 -18.85 20.43
C VAL A 106 24.57 -17.54 20.89
N ALA A 107 25.23 -17.64 22.04
CA ALA A 107 25.86 -16.54 22.76
C ALA A 107 26.93 -15.79 21.96
N CYS A 108 27.13 -14.54 22.40
CA CYS A 108 28.07 -13.53 21.95
C CYS A 108 29.53 -14.03 21.79
N GLY A 109 30.19 -13.58 20.71
CA GLY A 109 31.63 -13.75 20.47
C GLY A 109 32.15 -12.86 19.33
N THR A 110 32.70 -11.72 19.72
CA THR A 110 33.67 -10.80 19.07
C THR A 110 34.05 -10.99 17.58
N ILE A 111 33.78 -9.91 16.81
CA ILE A 111 34.49 -9.29 15.67
C ILE A 111 35.37 -10.18 14.77
N VAL A 112 34.97 -10.32 13.50
CA VAL A 112 35.85 -10.06 12.35
C VAL A 112 35.06 -9.61 11.13
N VAL A 113 35.42 -8.43 10.62
CA VAL A 113 35.06 -7.94 9.29
C VAL A 113 35.59 -8.92 8.25
N SER A 114 34.71 -9.49 7.43
CA SER A 114 35.04 -9.88 6.05
C SER A 114 33.80 -10.19 5.22
N LYS A 115 33.79 -9.62 4.02
CA LYS A 115 32.91 -9.92 2.90
C LYS A 115 32.94 -11.42 2.61
N VAL A 116 31.82 -12.02 2.22
CA VAL A 116 31.63 -12.95 1.08
C VAL A 116 30.39 -13.83 1.26
N SER A 117 29.58 -13.82 0.20
CA SER A 117 28.73 -14.87 -0.38
C SER A 117 27.68 -15.63 0.45
N GLN A 118 26.46 -15.53 -0.09
CA GLN A 118 25.37 -16.51 -0.11
C GLN A 118 25.79 -17.95 0.22
N SER A 119 25.23 -18.47 1.31
CA SER A 119 25.09 -19.91 1.51
C SER A 119 23.62 -20.27 1.62
N ARG A 120 23.30 -21.36 0.94
CA ARG A 120 22.01 -21.96 0.63
C ARG A 120 21.69 -22.93 1.77
N TYR A 121 20.59 -22.71 2.50
CA TYR A 121 20.03 -23.74 3.37
C TYR A 121 18.83 -24.38 2.66
N GLN A 122 19.01 -25.63 2.24
CA GLN A 122 17.91 -26.55 1.96
C GLN A 122 17.43 -27.11 3.30
N LEU A 123 16.13 -27.02 3.57
CA LEU A 123 15.44 -27.76 4.62
C LEU A 123 14.70 -28.95 3.99
N PRO A 124 14.54 -30.07 4.72
CA PRO A 124 13.79 -31.24 4.25
C PRO A 124 12.28 -30.99 4.29
N ASP A 125 11.61 -31.59 3.31
CA ASP A 125 10.18 -31.55 3.04
C ASP A 125 9.39 -32.49 3.96
N SER A 126 8.25 -31.99 4.49
CA SER A 126 7.04 -32.79 4.68
C SER A 126 5.81 -31.88 4.85
N GLN A 127 5.34 -31.39 3.70
CA GLN A 127 3.97 -31.11 3.25
C GLN A 127 2.89 -30.57 4.22
N GLY A 128 2.38 -29.37 3.88
CA GLY A 128 1.07 -28.90 4.33
C GLY A 128 0.68 -27.47 3.98
N ASN A 129 1.52 -26.69 3.31
CA ASN A 129 1.09 -25.42 2.72
C ASN A 129 1.85 -25.22 1.41
N ARG A 130 1.18 -24.77 0.35
CA ARG A 130 1.79 -24.65 -0.98
C ARG A 130 2.98 -23.69 -0.87
N GLU A 131 4.19 -24.26 -0.86
CA GLU A 131 5.45 -23.55 -0.67
C GLU A 131 5.78 -22.79 -1.95
N PHE A 132 5.12 -21.66 -2.17
CA PHE A 132 5.70 -20.63 -3.01
C PHE A 132 6.87 -20.05 -2.22
N LYS A 133 8.10 -20.44 -2.57
CA LYS A 133 9.30 -19.68 -2.20
C LYS A 133 9.24 -18.34 -2.93
N LEU A 134 8.45 -17.43 -2.37
CA LEU A 134 8.45 -16.04 -2.78
C LEU A 134 9.88 -15.52 -2.59
N PRO A 135 10.46 -14.80 -3.58
CA PRO A 135 11.72 -14.11 -3.37
C PRO A 135 11.65 -13.33 -2.06
N VAL A 136 12.70 -13.40 -1.24
CA VAL A 136 12.82 -12.57 -0.04
C VAL A 136 12.57 -11.13 -0.48
N ILE A 137 11.54 -10.50 0.08
CA ILE A 137 11.20 -9.12 -0.27
C ILE A 137 12.34 -8.26 0.27
N GLU A 138 13.28 -7.94 -0.61
CA GLU A 138 14.36 -7.01 -0.29
C GLU A 138 13.73 -5.66 0.05
N PHE A 139 14.10 -5.11 1.20
CA PHE A 139 13.68 -3.77 1.59
C PHE A 139 14.12 -2.80 0.50
N LYS A 140 13.18 -2.17 -0.20
CA LYS A 140 13.54 -1.10 -1.12
C LYS A 140 14.11 0.04 -0.30
N GLN A 141 15.41 0.25 -0.43
CA GLN A 141 16.11 1.27 0.31
C GLN A 141 15.63 2.66 -0.14
N PHE A 142 15.37 3.53 0.83
CA PHE A 142 14.86 4.87 0.58
C PHE A 142 15.99 5.86 0.33
N ASP A 143 15.94 6.56 -0.80
CA ASP A 143 16.91 7.58 -1.26
C ASP A 143 16.63 8.98 -0.71
N GLY A 144 15.45 9.21 -0.13
CA GLY A 144 14.99 10.56 0.19
C GLY A 144 14.35 11.29 -0.99
N ASP A 145 13.94 10.57 -2.04
CA ASP A 145 13.05 11.12 -3.05
C ASP A 145 11.60 11.04 -2.56
N VAL A 146 10.90 12.17 -2.60
CA VAL A 146 9.53 12.27 -2.11
C VAL A 146 8.57 11.37 -2.91
N ARG A 147 8.86 11.12 -4.19
CA ARG A 147 8.10 10.18 -5.02
C ARG A 147 8.04 8.76 -4.45
N HIS A 148 9.12 8.36 -3.79
CA HIS A 148 9.25 7.02 -3.22
C HIS A 148 8.78 6.95 -1.77
N TRP A 149 8.44 8.08 -1.15
CA TRP A 149 8.07 8.14 0.27
C TRP A 149 6.87 7.26 0.61
N LEU A 150 5.77 7.33 -0.15
CA LEU A 150 4.58 6.53 0.15
C LEU A 150 4.86 5.02 0.07
N SER A 151 5.65 4.60 -0.92
CA SER A 151 6.04 3.19 -1.09
C SER A 151 6.97 2.72 0.04
N PHE A 152 7.91 3.56 0.45
CA PHE A 152 8.79 3.31 1.59
C PHE A 152 8.00 3.25 2.90
N TRP A 153 7.18 4.26 3.18
CA TRP A 153 6.42 4.36 4.42
C TRP A 153 5.43 3.21 4.55
N ALA A 154 4.78 2.76 3.47
CA ALA A 154 3.90 1.59 3.50
C ALA A 154 4.63 0.29 3.92
N GLN A 155 5.90 0.14 3.56
CA GLN A 155 6.73 -1.01 3.97
C GLN A 155 7.24 -0.85 5.40
N PHE A 156 7.76 0.33 5.74
CA PHE A 156 8.37 0.62 7.03
C PHE A 156 7.34 0.79 8.15
N LYS A 157 6.10 1.17 7.83
CA LYS A 157 4.99 1.33 8.79
C LYS A 157 4.76 0.07 9.61
N LYS A 158 4.89 -1.12 9.01
CA LYS A 158 4.76 -2.40 9.72
C LYS A 158 5.81 -2.56 10.82
N ILE A 159 7.07 -2.19 10.54
CA ILE A 159 8.17 -2.22 11.52
C ILE A 159 7.99 -1.11 12.57
N HIS A 160 7.51 0.06 12.15
CA HIS A 160 7.24 1.18 13.05
C HIS A 160 6.14 0.86 14.07
N GLU A 161 5.04 0.23 13.64
CA GLU A 161 3.88 -0.13 14.47
C GLU A 161 4.09 -1.40 15.30
N ASP A 162 5.09 -2.22 14.97
CA ASP A 162 5.42 -3.43 15.72
C ASP A 162 5.93 -3.08 17.12
N LEU A 163 5.20 -3.47 18.17
CA LEU A 163 5.55 -3.20 19.57
C LEU A 163 6.61 -4.17 20.11
N ASP A 164 6.91 -5.25 19.39
CA ASP A 164 7.84 -6.29 19.82
C ASP A 164 9.30 -5.94 19.51
N ILE A 165 9.53 -4.95 18.63
CA ILE A 165 10.86 -4.50 18.23
C ILE A 165 11.27 -3.32 19.11
N ASP A 166 12.43 -3.42 19.75
CA ASP A 166 13.00 -2.33 20.52
C ASP A 166 13.27 -1.10 19.63
N LEU A 167 13.15 0.11 20.19
CA LEU A 167 13.36 1.36 19.46
C LEU A 167 14.78 1.49 18.89
N ASN A 168 15.79 0.89 19.54
CA ASN A 168 17.15 0.84 19.02
C ASN A 168 17.27 -0.08 17.80
N ASP A 169 16.59 -1.23 17.84
CA ASP A 169 16.51 -2.14 16.70
C ASP A 169 15.72 -1.50 15.55
N LYS A 170 14.62 -0.79 15.83
CA LYS A 170 13.88 -0.01 14.82
C LYS A 170 14.75 1.07 14.18
N THR A 171 15.63 1.72 14.95
CA THR A 171 16.60 2.69 14.42
C THR A 171 17.61 1.99 13.49
N SER A 172 18.08 0.80 13.87
CA SER A 172 18.98 -0.02 13.04
C SER A 172 18.31 -0.49 11.75
N TYR A 173 17.04 -0.90 11.81
CA TYR A 173 16.24 -1.21 10.62
C TYR A 173 16.03 0.01 9.74
N LEU A 174 15.80 1.20 10.33
CA LEU A 174 15.65 2.45 9.58
C LEU A 174 16.93 2.84 8.84
N ILE A 175 18.08 2.64 9.49
CA ILE A 175 19.41 2.79 8.90
C ILE A 175 19.53 1.83 7.70
N GLN A 176 19.21 0.54 7.85
CA GLN A 176 19.27 -0.44 6.76
C GLN A 176 18.29 -0.14 5.62
N ALA A 177 17.13 0.42 5.96
CA ALA A 177 16.06 0.79 5.05
C ALA A 177 16.32 2.10 4.29
N THR A 178 17.42 2.81 4.58
CA THR A 178 17.83 4.03 3.85
C THR A 178 19.10 3.78 3.03
N LEU A 179 19.14 4.35 1.83
CA LEU A 179 20.29 4.25 0.93
C LEU A 179 21.51 4.98 1.53
N PRO A 180 22.69 4.34 1.64
CA PRO A 180 23.90 4.99 2.13
C PRO A 180 24.23 6.26 1.30
N GLY A 181 24.58 7.36 1.98
CA GLY A 181 24.90 8.64 1.33
C GLY A 181 23.70 9.43 0.77
N SER A 182 22.49 8.90 0.92
CA SER A 182 21.27 9.54 0.45
C SER A 182 20.76 10.66 1.37
N ARG A 183 19.80 11.47 0.89
CA ARG A 183 19.21 12.55 1.71
C ARG A 183 18.43 12.01 2.90
N ALA A 184 17.80 10.85 2.75
CA ALA A 184 17.13 10.16 3.85
C ALA A 184 18.13 9.70 4.90
N ARG A 185 19.26 9.11 4.47
CA ARG A 185 20.32 8.64 5.36
C ARG A 185 20.94 9.75 6.19
N GLN A 186 21.18 10.92 5.59
CA GLN A 186 21.66 12.10 6.30
C GLN A 186 20.71 12.54 7.42
N VAL A 187 19.39 12.40 7.23
CA VAL A 187 18.41 12.70 8.29
C VAL A 187 18.52 11.68 9.42
N VAL A 188 18.58 10.38 9.09
CA VAL A 188 18.69 9.31 10.09
C VAL A 188 19.99 9.42 10.90
N GLU A 189 21.11 9.70 10.23
CA GLU A 189 22.43 9.84 10.87
C GLU A 189 22.65 11.20 11.56
N SER A 190 21.77 12.18 11.34
CA SER A 190 21.86 13.49 12.02
C SER A 190 21.50 13.43 13.50
N PHE A 191 20.86 12.34 13.93
CA PHE A 191 20.52 12.09 15.32
C PHE A 191 21.47 11.03 15.91
N PRO A 192 21.93 11.20 17.16
CA PRO A 192 22.63 10.13 17.87
C PRO A 192 21.75 8.88 17.93
N ALA A 193 22.33 7.70 17.66
CA ALA A 193 21.67 6.39 17.73
C ALA A 193 21.35 6.02 19.19
N MET A 194 20.36 6.71 19.75
CA MET A 194 19.80 6.51 21.07
C MET A 194 18.30 6.25 20.92
N GLN A 195 17.78 5.33 21.71
CA GLN A 195 16.37 4.94 21.73
C GLN A 195 15.40 6.13 21.83
N GLU A 196 15.75 7.14 22.62
CA GLU A 196 14.96 8.37 22.81
C GLU A 196 14.83 9.24 21.55
N ASN A 197 15.69 9.04 20.55
CA ASN A 197 15.71 9.84 19.33
C ASN A 197 14.94 9.19 18.18
N TYR A 198 14.51 7.93 18.30
CA TYR A 198 13.79 7.23 17.23
C TYR A 198 12.57 8.01 16.74
N GLU A 199 11.73 8.47 17.68
CA GLU A 199 10.53 9.27 17.35
C GLU A 199 10.90 10.57 16.63
N LYS A 200 11.95 11.27 17.10
CA LYS A 200 12.45 12.51 16.47
C LYS A 200 12.96 12.27 15.05
N ILE A 201 13.61 11.13 14.79
CA ILE A 201 14.07 10.76 13.45
C ILE A 201 12.87 10.54 12.52
N ILE A 202 11.86 9.80 12.99
CA ILE A 202 10.64 9.53 12.22
C ILE A 202 9.88 10.82 11.92
N ASP A 203 9.74 11.71 12.90
CA ASP A 203 9.10 13.01 12.72
C ASP A 203 9.87 13.89 11.74
N SER A 204 11.20 13.88 11.80
CA SER A 204 12.04 14.60 10.84
C SER A 204 11.88 14.04 9.41
N LEU A 205 11.83 12.71 9.25
CA LEU A 205 11.58 12.07 7.96
C LEU A 205 10.19 12.40 7.41
N LYS A 206 9.14 12.32 8.24
CA LYS A 206 7.78 12.71 7.87
C LYS A 206 7.68 14.19 7.50
N SER A 207 8.30 15.07 8.29
CA SER A 207 8.32 16.52 8.04
C SER A 207 9.07 16.89 6.76
N ARG A 208 10.11 16.12 6.38
CA ARG A 208 10.93 16.44 5.20
C ARG A 208 10.42 15.80 3.92
N PHE A 209 9.94 14.56 3.99
CA PHE A 209 9.59 13.75 2.81
C PHE A 209 8.12 13.33 2.79
N GLY A 210 7.47 13.25 3.96
CA GLY A 210 6.10 12.78 4.11
C GLY A 210 5.03 13.86 4.11
N ARG A 211 5.37 15.11 3.79
CA ARG A 211 4.38 16.19 3.79
C ARG A 211 3.36 16.00 2.67
N GLU A 212 2.09 16.02 3.05
CA GLU A 212 0.97 15.80 2.14
C GLU A 212 0.93 16.85 1.02
N ASP A 213 1.17 18.12 1.34
CA ASP A 213 1.25 19.23 0.37
C ASP A 213 2.27 18.95 -0.74
N LEU A 214 3.48 18.52 -0.36
CA LEU A 214 4.56 18.26 -1.30
C LEU A 214 4.33 16.97 -2.10
N GLN A 215 3.71 15.95 -1.52
CA GLN A 215 3.31 14.74 -2.26
C GLN A 215 2.28 15.08 -3.34
N ILE A 216 1.27 15.88 -2.99
CA ILE A 216 0.26 16.34 -3.95
C ILE A 216 0.93 17.12 -5.09
N GLU A 217 1.83 18.04 -4.78
CA GLU A 217 2.57 18.79 -5.81
C GLU A 217 3.36 17.88 -6.75
N VAL A 218 4.03 16.87 -6.23
CA VAL A 218 4.82 15.92 -7.03
C VAL A 218 3.92 15.17 -8.01
N TYR A 219 2.81 14.60 -7.54
CA TYR A 219 1.88 13.86 -8.41
C TYR A 219 1.20 14.76 -9.44
N VAL A 220 0.83 15.99 -9.07
CA VAL A 220 0.30 16.98 -10.02
C VAL A 220 1.34 17.34 -11.08
N ARG A 221 2.60 17.55 -10.68
CA ARG A 221 3.69 17.85 -11.63
C ARG A 221 4.00 16.66 -12.55
N GLU A 222 3.91 15.43 -12.06
CA GLU A 222 4.07 14.24 -12.90
C GLU A 222 2.93 14.10 -13.92
N LEU A 223 1.69 14.37 -13.50
CA LEU A 223 0.54 14.42 -14.39
C LEU A 223 0.71 15.52 -15.46
N LEU A 224 1.12 16.73 -15.06
CA LEU A 224 1.41 17.84 -15.97
C LEU A 224 2.54 17.51 -16.96
N LYS A 225 3.60 16.85 -16.48
CA LYS A 225 4.69 16.40 -17.34
C LYS A 225 4.19 15.39 -18.38
N LEU A 226 3.35 14.45 -17.97
CA LEU A 226 2.73 13.48 -18.89
C LEU A 226 1.85 14.18 -19.93
N ILE A 227 1.03 15.16 -19.53
CA ILE A 227 0.22 15.98 -20.43
C ILE A 227 1.12 16.68 -21.45
N LEU A 228 2.19 17.33 -20.99
CA LEU A 228 3.10 18.10 -21.82
C LEU A 228 3.89 17.20 -22.79
N ASP A 229 4.38 16.06 -22.33
CA ASP A 229 5.10 15.09 -23.17
C ASP A 229 4.21 14.59 -24.32
N ASN A 230 2.91 14.39 -24.06
CA ASN A 230 1.94 13.98 -25.08
C ASN A 230 1.56 15.13 -26.03
N ALA A 231 1.51 16.37 -25.54
CA ALA A 231 1.24 17.55 -26.36
C ALA A 231 2.41 17.91 -27.29
N ILE A 232 3.65 17.75 -26.83
CA ILE A 232 4.87 18.04 -27.62
C ILE A 232 5.14 16.95 -28.66
N SER A 233 4.82 15.69 -28.35
CA SER A 233 5.07 14.54 -29.23
C SER A 233 3.84 13.65 -29.36
N PRO A 234 2.78 14.13 -30.04
CA PRO A 234 1.54 13.37 -30.21
C PRO A 234 1.82 12.06 -30.96
N GLY A 235 1.43 10.92 -30.37
CA GLY A 235 1.58 9.58 -30.96
C GLY A 235 2.82 8.79 -30.52
N LYS A 236 3.65 9.33 -29.61
CA LYS A 236 4.80 8.59 -29.05
C LYS A 236 4.41 7.61 -27.94
N ILE A 237 3.31 7.89 -27.23
CA ILE A 237 2.79 7.09 -26.11
C ILE A 237 1.54 6.38 -26.61
N ASP A 238 1.53 5.04 -26.50
CA ASP A 238 0.36 4.23 -26.82
C ASP A 238 -0.78 4.50 -25.83
N ILE A 239 -2.03 4.39 -26.27
CA ILE A 239 -3.20 4.70 -25.46
C ILE A 239 -3.28 3.87 -24.18
N SER A 240 -2.87 2.58 -24.22
CA SER A 240 -2.81 1.74 -23.02
C SER A 240 -1.85 2.33 -21.99
N THR A 241 -0.64 2.67 -22.42
CA THR A 241 0.38 3.24 -21.53
C THR A 241 0.02 4.64 -21.02
N LEU A 242 -0.74 5.41 -21.81
CA LEU A 242 -1.26 6.71 -21.40
C LEU A 242 -2.32 6.56 -20.31
N TYR A 243 -3.29 5.67 -20.53
CA TYR A 243 -4.36 5.38 -19.58
C TYR A 243 -3.80 4.87 -18.26
N ASP A 244 -2.91 3.87 -18.29
CA ASP A 244 -2.32 3.28 -17.09
C ASP A 244 -1.58 4.32 -16.24
N LYS A 245 -0.85 5.24 -16.89
CA LYS A 245 -0.13 6.31 -16.19
C LYS A 245 -1.08 7.35 -15.60
N ILE A 246 -2.12 7.78 -16.33
CA ILE A 246 -3.13 8.71 -15.81
C ILE A 246 -3.84 8.09 -14.60
N GLU A 247 -4.26 6.82 -14.73
CA GLU A 247 -4.95 6.13 -13.65
C GLU A 247 -4.04 5.91 -12.43
N CYS A 248 -2.77 5.56 -12.64
CA CYS A 248 -1.78 5.44 -11.57
C CYS A 248 -1.62 6.76 -10.79
N GLN A 249 -1.49 7.89 -11.50
CA GLN A 249 -1.37 9.21 -10.87
C GLN A 249 -2.65 9.62 -10.13
N LEU A 250 -3.82 9.32 -10.69
CA LEU A 250 -5.10 9.57 -10.02
C LEU A 250 -5.24 8.75 -8.73
N ARG A 251 -4.89 7.46 -8.74
CA ARG A 251 -4.89 6.62 -7.52
C ARG A 251 -3.86 7.10 -6.50
N ALA A 252 -2.70 7.58 -6.96
CA ALA A 252 -1.68 8.14 -6.08
C ALA A 252 -2.15 9.44 -5.40
N LEU A 253 -2.91 10.29 -6.10
CA LEU A 253 -3.54 11.48 -5.54
C LEU A 253 -4.66 11.16 -4.52
N GLU A 254 -5.37 10.05 -4.66
CA GLU A 254 -6.38 9.63 -3.67
C GLU A 254 -5.77 9.23 -2.32
N THR A 255 -4.54 8.71 -2.30
CA THR A 255 -3.86 8.20 -1.11
C THR A 255 -3.59 9.27 -0.03
N PRO A 256 -3.09 10.48 -0.35
CA PRO A 256 -2.95 11.58 0.61
C PRO A 256 -4.28 12.31 0.93
N GLY A 257 -5.44 11.75 0.56
CA GLY A 257 -6.74 12.33 0.88
C GLY A 257 -7.24 13.41 -0.10
N VAL A 258 -6.56 13.60 -1.23
CA VAL A 258 -7.10 14.37 -2.36
C VAL A 258 -8.15 13.51 -3.06
N THR A 259 -9.36 13.56 -2.52
CA THR A 259 -10.51 12.87 -3.10
C THR A 259 -10.76 13.38 -4.53
N LYS A 260 -11.04 12.45 -5.45
CA LYS A 260 -11.54 12.76 -6.82
C LYS A 260 -12.60 13.86 -6.80
N ASN A 261 -13.40 13.91 -5.72
CA ASN A 261 -14.49 14.86 -5.54
C ASN A 261 -14.06 16.33 -5.41
N LYS A 262 -12.94 16.63 -4.74
CA LYS A 262 -12.51 18.03 -4.55
C LYS A 262 -11.72 18.60 -5.73
N CYS A 263 -11.10 17.73 -6.54
CA CYS A 263 -10.18 18.13 -7.59
C CYS A 263 -10.65 17.80 -9.01
N ALA A 264 -11.81 17.16 -9.21
CA ALA A 264 -12.34 16.84 -10.54
C ALA A 264 -12.40 18.05 -11.48
N ALA A 265 -12.74 19.23 -10.95
CA ALA A 265 -12.80 20.49 -11.71
C ALA A 265 -11.45 20.91 -12.32
N MET A 266 -10.34 20.57 -11.67
CA MET A 266 -8.98 20.83 -12.16
C MET A 266 -8.45 19.64 -12.97
N LEU A 267 -8.68 18.41 -12.51
CA LEU A 267 -8.14 17.20 -13.12
C LEU A 267 -8.77 16.90 -14.49
N PHE A 268 -10.07 17.14 -14.66
CA PHE A 268 -10.76 16.91 -15.93
C PHE A 268 -10.12 17.66 -17.12
N PRO A 269 -10.00 19.00 -17.10
CA PRO A 269 -9.42 19.74 -18.24
C PRO A 269 -7.95 19.38 -18.47
N LEU A 270 -7.21 19.05 -17.41
CA LEU A 270 -5.82 18.60 -17.51
C LEU A 270 -5.71 17.27 -18.25
N ILE A 271 -6.52 16.28 -17.86
CA ILE A 271 -6.54 14.97 -18.50
C ILE A 271 -7.07 15.07 -19.92
N GLU A 272 -8.15 15.83 -20.17
CA GLU A 272 -8.67 16.07 -21.51
C GLU A 272 -7.57 16.66 -22.42
N SER A 273 -6.77 17.60 -21.91
CA SER A 273 -5.67 18.21 -22.67
C SER A 273 -4.48 17.27 -22.92
N SER A 274 -4.33 16.16 -22.18
CA SER A 274 -3.28 15.16 -22.46
C SER A 274 -3.57 14.26 -23.65
N LEU A 275 -4.82 14.23 -24.11
CA LEU A 275 -5.25 13.23 -25.06
C LEU A 275 -4.86 13.62 -26.50
N PRO A 276 -4.31 12.67 -27.27
CA PRO A 276 -4.13 12.83 -28.71
C PRO A 276 -5.41 13.29 -29.41
N GLU A 277 -5.27 14.12 -30.43
CA GLU A 277 -6.40 14.73 -31.14
C GLU A 277 -7.40 13.69 -31.70
N GLN A 278 -6.91 12.52 -32.11
CA GLN A 278 -7.76 11.41 -32.57
C GLN A 278 -8.66 10.87 -31.45
N LEU A 279 -8.12 10.73 -30.24
CA LEU A 279 -8.86 10.29 -29.06
C LEU A 279 -9.82 11.35 -28.56
N LEU A 280 -9.45 12.63 -28.64
CA LEU A 280 -10.38 13.73 -28.36
C LEU A 280 -11.57 13.72 -29.31
N ARG A 281 -11.34 13.54 -30.61
CA ARG A 281 -12.43 13.44 -31.58
C ARG A 281 -13.34 12.24 -31.30
N ALA A 282 -12.77 11.09 -30.93
CA ALA A 282 -13.53 9.91 -30.56
C ALA A 282 -14.33 10.13 -29.25
N TRP A 283 -13.72 10.76 -28.25
CA TRP A 283 -14.36 11.15 -26.99
C TRP A 283 -15.54 12.09 -27.23
N GLN A 284 -15.36 13.16 -28.01
CA GLN A 284 -16.42 14.14 -28.32
C GLN A 284 -17.59 13.53 -29.11
N ARG A 285 -17.33 12.44 -29.86
CA ARG A 285 -18.37 11.66 -30.56
C ARG A 285 -18.99 10.56 -29.70
N SER A 286 -18.40 10.24 -28.55
CA SER A 286 -18.86 9.13 -27.71
C SER A 286 -20.20 9.46 -27.07
N THR A 287 -21.02 8.42 -26.90
CA THR A 287 -22.29 8.53 -26.17
C THR A 287 -22.07 8.90 -24.70
N GLU A 288 -20.93 8.52 -24.11
CA GLU A 288 -20.52 8.82 -22.74
C GLU A 288 -20.29 10.32 -22.51
N TYR A 289 -19.72 11.04 -23.48
CA TYR A 289 -19.63 12.50 -23.45
C TYR A 289 -21.02 13.18 -23.49
N THR A 290 -21.94 12.63 -24.29
CA THR A 290 -23.31 13.18 -24.43
C THR A 290 -24.23 12.83 -23.26
N GLY A 291 -24.08 11.65 -22.64
CA GLY A 291 -24.82 11.22 -21.46
C GLY A 291 -24.47 12.01 -20.20
N GLY A 292 -23.24 12.54 -20.12
CA GLY A 292 -22.83 13.47 -19.06
C GLY A 292 -23.52 14.84 -19.12
N ARG A 293 -24.12 15.23 -20.26
CA ARG A 293 -24.92 16.46 -20.39
C ARG A 293 -26.42 16.27 -20.17
N GLY A 294 -26.93 15.03 -20.14
CA GLY A 294 -28.37 14.77 -20.13
C GLY A 294 -28.75 13.46 -19.43
N LYS A 295 -29.37 13.61 -18.25
CA LYS A 295 -30.19 12.63 -17.53
C LYS A 295 -29.52 11.26 -17.22
N SER A 296 -28.89 11.18 -16.05
CA SER A 296 -28.84 9.92 -15.29
C SER A 296 -29.76 10.05 -14.07
N ASN A 297 -30.79 9.20 -13.98
CA ASN A 297 -31.82 9.19 -12.95
C ASN A 297 -31.40 8.44 -11.66
N ASN A 298 -30.12 8.15 -11.47
CA ASN A 298 -29.59 7.66 -10.20
C ASN A 298 -28.45 8.59 -9.78
N VAL A 299 -28.76 9.55 -8.92
CA VAL A 299 -27.78 10.48 -8.38
C VAL A 299 -27.77 10.30 -6.87
N ASP A 300 -26.65 9.78 -6.38
CA ASP A 300 -26.20 10.05 -5.03
C ASP A 300 -26.08 11.59 -4.89
N PRO A 301 -26.83 12.24 -3.99
CA PRO A 301 -26.94 13.70 -3.92
C PRO A 301 -25.60 14.43 -3.63
N ASN A 302 -24.52 13.70 -3.37
CA ASN A 302 -23.20 14.25 -3.06
C ASN A 302 -22.17 14.26 -4.22
N GLN A 303 -22.49 13.74 -5.42
CA GLN A 303 -21.53 13.71 -6.54
C GLN A 303 -21.60 14.96 -7.43
N SER A 304 -20.46 15.63 -7.66
CA SER A 304 -20.40 16.81 -8.51
C SER A 304 -20.55 16.48 -10.01
N PRO A 305 -21.14 17.36 -10.84
CA PRO A 305 -21.27 17.14 -12.29
C PRO A 305 -19.92 16.92 -13.01
N LEU A 306 -18.84 17.48 -12.45
CA LEU A 306 -17.48 17.37 -13.01
C LEU A 306 -16.83 16.02 -12.66
N GLU A 307 -17.14 15.44 -11.50
CA GLU A 307 -16.73 14.07 -11.17
C GLU A 307 -17.30 13.08 -12.16
N LYS A 308 -18.61 13.17 -12.45
CA LYS A 308 -19.24 12.28 -13.43
C LYS A 308 -18.63 12.41 -14.82
N ARG A 309 -18.22 13.61 -15.22
CA ARG A 309 -17.52 13.83 -16.50
C ARG A 309 -16.12 13.24 -16.49
N LEU A 310 -15.38 13.36 -15.38
CA LEU A 310 -14.07 12.74 -15.22
C LEU A 310 -14.17 11.21 -15.23
N GLU A 311 -15.12 10.64 -14.48
CA GLU A 311 -15.40 9.20 -14.48
C GLU A 311 -15.80 8.68 -15.86
N SER A 312 -16.67 9.41 -16.56
CA SER A 312 -17.06 9.07 -17.94
C SER A 312 -15.86 9.12 -18.89
N LEU A 313 -14.97 10.09 -18.75
CA LEU A 313 -13.75 10.16 -19.56
C LEU A 313 -12.81 8.98 -19.29
N LEU A 314 -12.65 8.58 -18.04
CA LEU A 314 -11.84 7.42 -17.67
C LEU A 314 -12.46 6.11 -18.16
N CYS A 315 -13.79 5.99 -18.13
CA CYS A 315 -14.53 4.85 -18.68
C CYS A 315 -14.32 4.75 -20.19
N PHE A 316 -14.41 5.88 -20.90
CA PHE A 316 -14.14 5.94 -22.33
C PHE A 316 -12.72 5.50 -22.67
N LEU A 317 -11.71 6.03 -21.95
CA LEU A 317 -10.33 5.66 -22.20
C LEU A 317 -10.09 4.17 -21.95
N LYS A 318 -10.67 3.61 -20.89
CA LYS A 318 -10.62 2.17 -20.63
C LYS A 318 -11.25 1.37 -21.77
N ALA A 319 -12.43 1.75 -22.21
CA ALA A 319 -13.12 1.10 -23.32
C ALA A 319 -12.31 1.16 -24.62
N GLU A 320 -11.62 2.27 -24.87
CA GLU A 320 -10.76 2.43 -26.04
C GLU A 320 -9.50 1.56 -25.96
N VAL A 321 -8.88 1.43 -24.78
CA VAL A 321 -7.77 0.48 -24.54
C VAL A 321 -8.23 -0.97 -24.81
N GLU A 322 -9.41 -1.36 -24.34
CA GLU A 322 -9.96 -2.69 -24.62
C GLU A 322 -10.27 -2.90 -26.10
N ARG A 323 -10.68 -1.86 -26.83
CA ARG A 323 -10.90 -1.93 -28.29
C ARG A 323 -9.60 -2.11 -29.04
N GLU A 324 -8.56 -1.36 -28.69
CA GLU A 324 -7.21 -1.54 -29.27
C GLU A 324 -6.67 -2.95 -29.01
N GLN A 325 -6.82 -3.48 -27.79
CA GLN A 325 -6.46 -4.87 -27.50
C GLN A 325 -7.22 -5.89 -28.37
N ARG A 326 -8.53 -5.69 -28.57
CA ARG A 326 -9.34 -6.54 -29.46
C ARG A 326 -8.93 -6.42 -30.93
N ILE A 327 -8.61 -5.21 -31.39
CA ILE A 327 -8.13 -4.95 -32.76
C ILE A 327 -6.77 -5.63 -32.98
N LEU A 328 -5.85 -5.53 -32.00
CA LEU A 328 -4.55 -6.20 -32.04
C LEU A 328 -4.74 -7.72 -32.13
N LEU A 329 -5.54 -8.31 -31.25
CA LEU A 329 -5.85 -9.76 -31.29
C LEU A 329 -6.44 -10.21 -32.63
N ALA A 330 -7.38 -9.44 -33.19
CA ALA A 330 -7.98 -9.74 -34.49
C ALA A 330 -6.97 -9.59 -35.64
N SER A 331 -6.08 -8.61 -35.57
CA SER A 331 -5.05 -8.36 -36.59
C SER A 331 -3.91 -9.38 -36.57
N GLU A 332 -3.54 -9.87 -35.38
CA GLU A 332 -2.50 -10.87 -35.18
C GLU A 332 -3.00 -12.27 -35.54
N SER A 333 -4.25 -12.60 -35.17
CA SER A 333 -4.89 -13.87 -35.55
C SER A 333 -5.04 -14.06 -37.06
N CYS A 334 -5.12 -12.97 -37.82
CA CYS A 334 -5.21 -12.99 -39.28
C CYS A 334 -3.86 -12.75 -40.00
N GLY A 335 -2.75 -12.59 -39.26
CA GLY A 335 -1.42 -12.35 -39.86
C GLY A 335 -1.27 -11.03 -40.63
N LEU A 336 -2.18 -10.07 -40.43
CA LEU A 336 -2.24 -8.81 -41.20
C LEU A 336 -1.12 -7.82 -40.85
N ARG A 337 -0.34 -8.09 -39.80
CA ARG A 337 0.72 -7.19 -39.33
C ARG A 337 2.09 -7.39 -40.01
N SER A 338 2.20 -8.19 -41.07
CA SER A 338 3.49 -8.37 -41.79
C SER A 338 3.79 -7.31 -42.87
N VAL A 339 2.86 -6.40 -43.21
CA VAL A 339 3.03 -5.55 -44.41
C VAL A 339 3.29 -4.06 -44.14
N VAL A 340 3.30 -3.58 -42.90
CA VAL A 340 3.52 -2.13 -42.64
C VAL A 340 4.70 -1.88 -41.70
N SER A 341 5.88 -2.38 -42.07
CA SER A 341 7.15 -1.77 -41.64
C SER A 341 8.32 -2.16 -42.56
N ASN A 342 8.30 -1.70 -43.81
CA ASN A 342 9.53 -1.21 -44.49
C ASN A 342 9.22 -0.51 -45.83
N GLY A 343 8.61 0.67 -45.77
CA GLY A 343 8.62 1.63 -46.88
C GLY A 343 9.94 2.41 -46.92
N GLY A 344 11.07 1.71 -46.84
CA GLY A 344 12.42 2.27 -46.89
C GLY A 344 13.06 1.96 -48.23
N ASN A 345 12.86 2.85 -49.19
CA ASN A 345 13.45 2.88 -50.52
C ASN A 345 14.94 2.48 -50.52
N LYS A 346 15.27 1.23 -50.88
CA LYS A 346 16.64 0.81 -51.22
C LYS A 346 16.76 0.71 -52.73
N ASN A 347 17.20 1.82 -53.31
CA ASN A 347 17.65 1.95 -54.69
C ASN A 347 18.75 0.89 -54.99
N PRO A 348 18.58 -0.02 -55.96
CA PRO A 348 19.57 -1.06 -56.24
C PRO A 348 20.44 -0.65 -57.43
N ASP A 349 21.21 0.44 -57.34
CA ASP A 349 22.28 0.66 -58.32
C ASP A 349 23.25 1.75 -57.89
N ARG A 350 24.36 1.35 -57.26
CA ARG A 350 25.61 2.13 -57.15
C ARG A 350 26.71 1.29 -56.49
N ASN A 351 27.07 0.17 -57.10
CA ASN A 351 28.32 -0.50 -56.74
C ASN A 351 29.04 -1.19 -57.92
N ARG A 352 29.08 -0.49 -59.06
CA ARG A 352 29.93 -0.84 -60.20
C ARG A 352 30.83 0.33 -60.59
N GLN A 353 31.59 0.88 -59.64
CA GLN A 353 32.64 1.87 -59.97
C GLN A 353 33.67 2.08 -58.85
N ARG A 354 34.21 0.99 -58.27
CA ARG A 354 35.41 1.06 -57.41
C ARG A 354 36.38 -0.11 -57.56
N HIS A 355 36.43 -0.76 -58.72
CA HIS A 355 37.37 -1.85 -59.00
C HIS A 355 38.23 -1.66 -60.26
N MET A 356 38.58 -0.43 -60.60
CA MET A 356 39.63 -0.14 -61.60
C MET A 356 40.50 1.07 -61.22
N GLN A 357 40.93 1.13 -59.95
CA GLN A 357 41.98 2.04 -59.49
C GLN A 357 42.75 1.39 -58.33
N LYS A 358 43.32 0.21 -58.61
CA LYS A 358 44.39 -0.41 -57.81
C LYS A 358 45.36 -1.10 -58.78
N THR A 359 45.94 -0.30 -59.65
CA THR A 359 47.13 -0.65 -60.43
C THR A 359 47.78 0.67 -60.79
N PHE A 360 49.08 0.77 -60.51
CA PHE A 360 49.94 1.97 -60.55
C PHE A 360 49.94 2.85 -59.30
N GLU A 361 50.70 2.40 -58.29
CA GLU A 361 51.80 3.18 -57.68
C GLU A 361 52.54 2.30 -56.66
N GLN A 362 53.41 1.44 -57.17
CA GLN A 362 54.64 1.03 -56.47
C GLN A 362 55.74 1.00 -57.53
N LYS A 363 56.52 2.08 -57.58
CA LYS A 363 57.92 2.07 -57.95
C LYS A 363 58.64 3.05 -57.05
#